data_AF-I2NPR9-F1
#
_entry.id   AF-I2NPR9-F1
#
_cell.length_a   1.000
_cell.length_b   1.000
_cell.length_c   1.000
_cell.angle_alpha   90.00
_cell.angle_beta   90.00
_cell.angle_gamma   90.00
#
_symmetry.space_group_name_H-M   'P 1'
#
loop_
_entity.id
_entity.type
_entity.pdbx_description
1 polymer ?
#
loop_
_entity_poly.entity_id
_entity_poly.type
_entity_poly.pdbx_seq_one_letter_code
_entity_poly.pdbx_strand_id
1 'polypeptide(L)'
;MKKTILWYTLISAFFFFGSRIYEHFSFGETSAFMHYLFLIPLIGGALLVLLQLIVKGFSRLSLNLWNSGVATLTAGALYRGIVNLSGRSTTMDQPYYYLGVAFLALTLISLFFVRSVWVEKTA
;
A
#
# COMPACT_ATOMS: atom_id res chain seq x y z
N MET A 1 10.78 -2.14 11.25
CA MET A 1 10.34 -3.54 11.46
C MET A 1 9.17 -3.66 12.44
N LYS A 2 9.32 -3.73 13.77
CA LYS A 2 8.18 -4.00 14.70
C LYS A 2 6.97 -3.07 14.50
N LYS A 3 7.20 -1.75 14.45
CA LYS A 3 6.15 -0.75 14.16
C LYS A 3 5.50 -0.97 12.80
N THR A 4 6.29 -1.29 11.77
CA THR A 4 5.81 -1.59 10.42
C THR A 4 4.86 -2.79 10.45
N ILE A 5 5.28 -3.90 11.06
CA ILE A 5 4.44 -5.11 11.18
C ILE A 5 3.14 -4.79 11.88
N LEU A 6 3.20 -4.11 13.03
CA LEU A 6 2.01 -3.73 13.80
C LEU A 6 1.02 -2.92 12.95
N TRP A 7 1.47 -1.81 12.35
CA TRP A 7 0.60 -0.91 11.61
C TRP A 7 0.02 -1.54 10.35
N TYR A 8 0.83 -2.26 9.57
CA TYR A 8 0.34 -2.94 8.37
C TYR A 8 -0.63 -4.07 8.70
N THR A 9 -0.42 -4.78 9.82
CA THR A 9 -1.37 -5.80 10.29
C THR A 9 -2.70 -5.16 10.72
N LEU A 10 -2.64 -4.09 11.52
CA LEU A 10 -3.84 -3.39 11.98
C LEU A 10 -4.66 -2.81 10.82
N ILE A 11 -4.01 -2.16 9.84
CA ILE A 11 -4.73 -1.57 8.72
C ILE A 11 -5.27 -2.63 7.76
N SER A 12 -4.57 -3.75 7.58
CA SER A 12 -5.08 -4.88 6.81
C SER A 12 -6.28 -5.52 7.50
N ALA A 13 -6.23 -5.70 8.83
CA ALA A 13 -7.36 -6.19 9.60
C ALA A 13 -8.56 -5.24 9.49
N PHE A 14 -8.33 -3.93 9.62
CA PHE A 14 -9.36 -2.91 9.42
C PHE A 14 -10.04 -3.04 8.05
N PHE A 15 -9.27 -3.14 6.96
CA PHE A 15 -9.85 -3.29 5.63
C PHE A 15 -10.49 -4.66 5.40
N PHE A 16 -10.02 -5.71 6.08
CA PHE A 16 -10.65 -7.03 6.01
C PHE A 16 -12.04 -7.00 6.65
N PHE A 17 -12.17 -6.52 7.89
CA PHE A 17 -13.48 -6.40 8.52
C PHE A 17 -14.36 -5.38 7.81
N GLY A 18 -13.78 -4.25 7.41
CA GLY A 18 -14.47 -3.19 6.67
C GLY A 18 -15.06 -3.69 5.36
N SER A 19 -14.34 -4.51 4.58
CA SER A 19 -14.86 -5.06 3.34
C SER A 19 -16.05 -6.00 3.58
N ARG A 20 -16.00 -6.85 4.62
CA ARG A 20 -17.13 -7.73 4.97
C ARG A 20 -18.38 -6.96 5.35
N ILE A 21 -18.23 -5.89 6.12
CA ILE A 21 -19.34 -5.03 6.50
C ILE A 21 -19.90 -4.33 5.25
N TYR A 22 -19.06 -3.72 4.43
CA TYR A 22 -19.50 -2.99 3.24
C TYR A 22 -20.22 -3.89 2.23
N GLU A 23 -19.70 -5.09 1.98
CA GLU A 23 -20.33 -6.07 1.08
C GLU A 23 -21.61 -6.67 1.66
N HIS A 24 -21.75 -6.78 2.97
CA HIS A 24 -23.01 -7.24 3.56
C HIS A 24 -24.15 -6.24 3.30
N PHE A 25 -23.83 -4.94 3.25
CA PHE A 25 -24.78 -3.86 3.04
C PHE A 25 -24.90 -3.39 1.57
N SER A 26 -24.28 -4.07 0.62
CA SER A 26 -24.28 -3.67 -0.80
C SER A 26 -25.47 -4.17 -1.63
N PHE A 27 -26.55 -4.64 -0.98
CA PHE A 27 -27.80 -5.05 -1.63
C PHE A 27 -27.64 -6.09 -2.75
N GLY A 28 -26.65 -6.98 -2.64
CA GLY A 28 -26.37 -8.03 -3.63
C GLY A 28 -25.29 -7.67 -4.65
N GLU A 29 -24.86 -6.41 -4.71
CA GLU A 29 -23.72 -6.01 -5.54
C GLU A 29 -22.41 -6.52 -4.93
N THR A 30 -21.46 -6.91 -5.78
CA THR A 30 -20.17 -7.46 -5.34
C THR A 30 -19.01 -6.72 -6.00
N SER A 31 -17.86 -6.70 -5.34
CA SER A 31 -16.66 -6.08 -5.91
C SER A 31 -15.41 -6.79 -5.46
N ALA A 32 -14.68 -7.40 -6.41
CA ALA A 32 -13.38 -8.02 -6.12
C ALA A 32 -12.39 -7.04 -5.46
N PHE A 33 -12.45 -5.75 -5.84
CA PHE A 33 -11.58 -4.72 -5.27
C PHE A 33 -11.91 -4.42 -3.81
N MET A 34 -13.19 -4.48 -3.42
CA MET A 34 -13.57 -4.36 -2.01
C MET A 34 -13.24 -5.66 -1.27
N HIS A 35 -13.63 -6.81 -1.82
CA HIS A 35 -13.44 -8.13 -1.20
C HIS A 35 -11.99 -8.38 -0.78
N TYR A 36 -11.06 -8.08 -1.69
CA TYR A 36 -9.63 -8.31 -1.53
C TYR A 36 -8.85 -7.05 -1.11
N LEU A 37 -9.52 -5.96 -0.73
CA LEU A 37 -8.89 -4.68 -0.41
C LEU A 37 -7.77 -4.81 0.63
N PHE A 38 -7.98 -5.67 1.63
CA PHE A 38 -7.01 -5.92 2.70
C PHE A 38 -5.68 -6.52 2.22
N LEU A 39 -5.65 -7.17 1.05
CA LEU A 39 -4.44 -7.78 0.52
C LEU A 39 -3.39 -6.73 0.13
N ILE A 40 -3.82 -5.53 -0.29
CA ILE A 40 -2.90 -4.46 -0.71
C ILE A 40 -1.99 -4.02 0.45
N PRO A 41 -2.50 -3.58 1.60
CA PRO A 41 -1.64 -3.28 2.75
C PRO A 41 -0.94 -4.51 3.30
N LEU A 42 -1.54 -5.71 3.25
CA LEU A 42 -0.91 -6.92 3.78
C LEU A 42 0.36 -7.28 2.98
N ILE A 43 0.24 -7.34 1.65
CA ILE A 43 1.35 -7.61 0.74
C ILE A 43 2.35 -6.47 0.79
N GLY A 44 1.90 -5.21 0.77
CA GLY A 44 2.76 -4.04 0.88
C GLY A 44 3.58 -4.02 2.18
N GLY A 45 2.98 -4.41 3.30
CA GLY A 45 3.67 -4.54 4.58
C GLY A 45 4.67 -5.69 4.60
N ALA A 46 4.27 -6.86 4.10
CA ALA A 46 5.13 -8.04 4.03
C ALA A 46 6.37 -7.79 3.16
N LEU A 47 6.18 -7.20 1.98
CA LEU A 47 7.27 -6.83 1.08
C LEU A 47 8.19 -5.78 1.70
N LEU A 48 7.66 -4.79 2.43
CA LEU A 48 8.51 -3.82 3.13
C LEU A 48 9.37 -4.49 4.21
N VAL A 49 8.81 -5.42 4.96
CA VAL A 49 9.56 -6.17 5.98
C VAL A 49 10.65 -6.99 5.32
N LEU A 50 10.35 -7.70 4.22
CA LEU A 50 11.34 -8.43 3.43
C LEU A 50 12.48 -7.51 2.95
N LEU A 51 12.15 -6.35 2.39
CA LEU A 51 13.13 -5.37 1.95
C LEU A 51 14.00 -4.85 3.10
N GLN A 52 13.41 -4.59 4.28
CA GLN A 52 14.16 -4.17 5.47
C GLN A 52 15.11 -5.27 6.00
N LEU A 53 14.80 -6.55 5.75
CA LEU A 53 15.68 -7.67 6.10
C LEU A 53 16.89 -7.77 5.15
N ILE A 54 16.68 -7.51 3.86
CA ILE A 54 17.72 -7.57 2.83
C ILE A 54 18.59 -6.30 2.85
N VAL A 55 17.96 -5.13 2.97
CA VAL A 55 18.61 -3.81 2.90
C VAL A 55 18.62 -3.17 4.29
N LYS A 56 19.81 -3.09 4.89
CA LYS A 56 20.03 -2.37 6.16
C LYS A 56 20.03 -0.85 5.91
N GLY A 57 19.43 -0.09 6.82
CA GLY A 57 19.50 1.37 6.82
C GLY A 57 18.47 2.09 5.94
N PHE A 58 17.20 1.66 5.97
CA PHE A 58 16.11 2.36 5.30
C PHE A 58 16.02 3.83 5.74
N SER A 59 16.11 4.76 4.77
CA SER A 59 15.95 6.18 5.05
C SER A 59 14.49 6.54 5.31
N ARG A 60 14.26 7.64 6.03
CA ARG A 60 12.89 8.17 6.26
C ARG A 60 12.17 8.45 4.94
N LEU A 61 12.89 8.94 3.93
CA LEU A 61 12.36 9.16 2.59
C LEU A 61 11.86 7.85 1.96
N SER A 62 12.69 6.79 1.97
CA SER A 62 12.33 5.49 1.39
C SER A 62 11.08 4.91 2.03
N LEU A 63 10.98 5.00 3.37
CA LEU A 63 9.81 4.54 4.12
C LEU A 63 8.56 5.35 3.81
N ASN A 64 8.68 6.67 3.72
CA ASN A 64 7.55 7.54 3.38
C ASN A 64 7.05 7.27 1.96
N LEU A 65 7.95 7.18 0.98
CA LEU A 65 7.59 6.82 -0.40
C LEU A 65 6.89 5.47 -0.46
N TRP A 66 7.37 4.47 0.27
CA TRP A 66 6.74 3.15 0.29
C TRP A 66 5.33 3.21 0.87
N ASN A 67 5.20 3.83 2.05
CA ASN A 67 3.91 3.98 2.74
C ASN A 67 2.92 4.77 1.87
N SER A 68 3.37 5.84 1.22
CA SER A 68 2.57 6.62 0.27
C SER A 68 2.13 5.76 -0.91
N GLY A 69 3.02 4.99 -1.53
CA GLY A 69 2.68 4.09 -2.63
C GLY A 69 1.61 3.08 -2.26
N VAL A 70 1.79 2.36 -1.14
CA VAL A 70 0.79 1.38 -0.67
C VAL A 70 -0.53 2.06 -0.30
N ALA A 71 -0.50 3.24 0.34
CA ALA A 71 -1.70 3.99 0.67
C ALA A 71 -2.46 4.44 -0.59
N THR A 72 -1.77 4.94 -1.62
CA THR A 72 -2.38 5.35 -2.88
C THR A 72 -2.99 4.16 -3.62
N LEU A 73 -2.31 3.01 -3.69
CA LEU A 73 -2.87 1.79 -4.29
C LEU A 73 -4.13 1.32 -3.54
N THR A 74 -4.07 1.33 -2.21
CA THR A 74 -5.21 0.95 -1.36
C THR A 74 -6.39 1.91 -1.56
N ALA A 75 -6.12 3.22 -1.65
CA ALA A 75 -7.16 4.22 -1.92
C ALA A 75 -7.81 4.03 -3.30
N GLY A 76 -7.03 3.73 -4.33
CA GLY A 76 -7.55 3.43 -5.68
C GLY A 76 -8.46 2.21 -5.70
N ALA A 77 -8.03 1.12 -5.06
CA ALA A 77 -8.83 -0.10 -4.95
C ALA A 77 -10.08 0.11 -4.07
N LEU A 78 -9.99 0.89 -2.99
CA LEU A 78 -11.14 1.26 -2.18
C LEU A 78 -12.16 2.06 -2.98
N TYR A 79 -11.72 3.10 -3.70
CA TYR A 79 -12.57 3.91 -4.55
C TYR A 79 -13.30 3.05 -5.60
N ARG A 80 -12.54 2.20 -6.30
CA ARG A 80 -13.10 1.21 -7.23
C ARG A 80 -14.11 0.29 -6.55
N GLY A 81 -13.75 -0.21 -5.37
CA GLY A 81 -14.58 -1.05 -4.51
C GLY A 81 -15.95 -0.44 -4.28
N ILE A 82 -15.97 0.80 -3.79
CA ILE A 82 -17.18 1.57 -3.48
C ILE A 82 -18.04 1.78 -4.73
N VAL A 83 -17.43 2.17 -5.86
CA VAL A 83 -18.19 2.42 -7.09
C VAL A 83 -18.83 1.14 -7.61
N ASN A 84 -18.09 0.03 -7.64
CA ASN A 84 -18.63 -1.27 -8.06
C ASN A 84 -19.80 -1.72 -7.16
N LEU A 85 -19.67 -1.56 -5.83
CA LEU A 85 -20.75 -1.89 -4.89
C LEU A 85 -21.99 -0.97 -5.02
N SER A 86 -21.87 0.14 -5.75
CA SER A 86 -23.03 0.97 -6.13
C SER A 86 -23.72 0.52 -7.43
N GLY A 87 -23.31 -0.61 -8.02
CA GLY A 87 -23.82 -1.13 -9.29
C GLY A 87 -23.26 -0.42 -10.53
N ARG A 88 -22.10 0.25 -10.40
CA ARG A 88 -21.49 1.06 -11.47
C ARG A 88 -20.07 0.63 -11.79
N SER A 89 -19.63 0.89 -13.01
CA SER A 89 -18.22 0.79 -13.40
C SER A 89 -17.56 2.17 -13.46
N THR A 90 -16.25 2.24 -13.23
CA THR A 90 -15.45 3.46 -13.41
C THR A 90 -14.14 3.18 -14.18
N THR A 91 -13.36 4.19 -14.49
CA THR A 91 -11.93 4.09 -14.86
C THR A 91 -11.09 5.12 -14.10
N MET A 92 -11.72 5.88 -13.21
CA MET A 92 -11.10 6.98 -12.47
C MET A 92 -10.17 6.50 -11.33
N ASP A 93 -10.05 5.18 -11.12
CA ASP A 93 -9.03 4.61 -10.22
C ASP A 93 -7.64 4.51 -10.85
N GLN A 94 -7.55 4.54 -12.19
CA GLN A 94 -6.28 4.40 -12.92
C GLN A 94 -5.18 5.36 -12.45
N PRO A 95 -5.45 6.66 -12.17
CA PRO A 95 -4.44 7.58 -11.65
C PRO A 95 -3.84 7.13 -10.33
N TYR A 96 -4.61 6.48 -9.45
CA TYR A 96 -4.11 5.95 -8.18
C TYR A 96 -3.10 4.82 -8.42
N TYR A 97 -3.36 3.95 -9.39
CA TYR A 97 -2.43 2.87 -9.71
C TYR A 97 -1.13 3.40 -10.33
N TYR A 98 -1.22 4.36 -11.25
CA TYR A 98 -0.03 4.99 -11.83
C TYR A 98 0.82 5.69 -10.78
N LEU A 99 0.21 6.49 -9.90
CA LEU A 99 0.92 7.20 -8.83
C LEU A 99 1.44 6.26 -7.74
N GLY A 100 0.67 5.24 -7.37
CA GLY A 100 1.08 4.24 -6.40
C GLY A 100 2.31 3.46 -6.87
N VAL A 101 2.32 3.00 -8.12
CA VAL A 101 3.50 2.35 -8.73
C VAL A 101 4.67 3.33 -8.84
N ALA A 102 4.44 4.58 -9.20
CA ALA A 102 5.48 5.60 -9.25
C ALA A 102 6.16 5.81 -7.89
N PHE A 103 5.39 5.87 -6.79
CA PHE A 103 5.95 5.96 -5.44
C PHE A 103 6.77 4.72 -5.07
N LEU A 104 6.30 3.52 -5.39
CA LEU A 104 7.05 2.29 -5.13
C LEU A 104 8.36 2.23 -5.94
N ALA A 105 8.33 2.67 -7.20
CA ALA A 105 9.54 2.79 -8.03
C ALA A 105 10.52 3.82 -7.43
N LEU A 106 10.03 4.98 -6.99
CA LEU A 106 10.83 5.99 -6.31
C LEU A 106 11.41 5.47 -4.99
N THR A 107 10.71 4.59 -4.25
CA THR A 107 11.31 3.92 -3.10
C THR A 107 12.54 3.13 -3.51
N LEU A 108 12.43 2.28 -4.54
CA LEU A 108 13.55 1.46 -5.01
C LEU A 108 14.73 2.33 -5.45
N ILE A 109 14.46 3.42 -6.19
CA ILE A 109 15.49 4.39 -6.59
C ILE A 109 16.15 5.00 -5.35
N SER A 110 15.34 5.47 -4.38
CA SER A 110 15.87 6.14 -3.18
C SER A 110 16.75 5.25 -2.31
N LEU A 111 16.60 3.93 -2.36
CA LEU A 111 17.46 2.98 -1.64
C LEU A 111 18.93 3.03 -2.12
N PHE A 112 19.17 3.35 -3.39
CA PHE A 112 20.53 3.47 -3.94
C PHE A 112 21.15 4.84 -3.67
N PHE A 113 20.38 5.91 -3.83
CA PHE A 113 20.89 7.29 -3.72
C PHE A 113 21.06 7.77 -2.28
N VAL A 114 20.17 7.38 -1.35
CA VAL A 114 20.26 7.88 0.03
C VAL A 114 21.30 7.13 0.85
N ARG A 115 21.72 5.93 0.40
CA ARG A 115 22.75 5.14 1.08
C ARG A 115 24.17 5.69 0.86
N SER A 116 24.46 6.29 -0.30
CA SER A 116 25.82 6.81 -0.60
C SER A 116 26.24 7.95 0.33
N VAL A 117 25.29 8.81 0.73
CA VAL A 117 25.56 10.02 1.54
C VAL A 117 26.04 9.72 2.96
N TRP A 118 25.79 8.51 3.49
CA TRP A 118 26.16 8.15 4.87
C TRP A 118 27.44 7.32 4.98
N VAL A 119 27.95 6.75 3.87
CA VAL A 119 29.22 6.01 3.88
C VAL A 119 30.42 6.96 3.84
N GLU A 120 30.26 8.13 3.22
CA GLU A 120 31.34 9.11 3.03
C GLU A 120 31.67 9.91 4.30
N LYS A 121 30.81 9.88 5.34
CA LYS A 121 31.06 10.57 6.61
C LYS A 121 31.90 9.78 7.62
N THR A 122 32.37 8.59 7.26
CA THR A 122 33.14 7.72 8.16
C THR A 122 34.47 7.24 7.57
N ALA A 123 35.03 7.99 6.61
CA ALA A 123 36.39 7.79 6.12
C ALA A 123 37.31 8.92 6.60
#